data_AF-A0A377D337-F1
#
_entry.id   AF-A0A377D337-F1
#
_cell.length_a   1.000
_cell.length_b   1.000
_cell.length_c   1.000
_cell.angle_alpha   90.00
_cell.angle_beta   90.00
_cell.angle_gamma   90.00
#
_symmetry.space_group_name_H-M   'P 1'
#
loop_
_entity.id
_entity.type
_entity.pdbx_description
1 polymer ?
#
loop_
_entity_poly.entity_id
_entity_poly.type
_entity_poly.pdbx_seq_one_letter_code
_entity_poly.pdbx_strand_id
1 'polypeptide(L)' 'MWNDDLFSEAQPLWEAARAHGLRRGVTQYLMLPNRALGFLSFSRSSAREIPILSDELQLKMQFTGARKSDGSDAFK' A
#
# COMPACT_ATOMS: atom_id res chain seq x y z
N MET A 1 -7.34 -0.85 -4.09
CA MET A 1 -7.58 -1.53 -2.79
C MET A 1 -7.47 -3.03 -3.02
N TRP A 2 -6.99 -3.82 -2.06
CA TRP A 2 -6.89 -5.28 -2.22
C TRP A 2 -8.27 -5.93 -2.10
N ASN A 3 -8.66 -6.71 -3.11
CA ASN A 3 -9.91 -7.48 -3.15
C ASN A 3 -9.68 -8.78 -3.94
N ASP A 4 -10.63 -9.71 -3.87
CA ASP A 4 -10.47 -11.03 -4.49
C ASP A 4 -10.38 -10.94 -6.03
N ASP A 5 -11.09 -9.99 -6.66
CA ASP A 5 -11.04 -9.78 -8.11
C ASP A 5 -9.65 -9.34 -8.60
N LEU A 6 -8.97 -8.46 -7.85
CA LEU A 6 -7.62 -7.98 -8.15
C LEU A 6 -6.58 -9.11 -8.15
N PHE A 7 -6.81 -10.15 -7.34
CA PHE A 7 -5.91 -11.30 -7.24
C PHE A 7 -6.45 -12.55 -7.95
N SER A 8 -7.47 -12.41 -8.80
CA SER A 8 -8.06 -13.53 -9.56
C SER A 8 -7.03 -14.32 -10.38
N GLU A 9 -6.05 -13.63 -10.97
CA GLU A 9 -4.95 -14.25 -11.73
C GLU A 9 -3.73 -14.63 -10.87
N ALA A 10 -3.72 -14.23 -9.60
CA ALA A 10 -2.63 -14.46 -8.64
C ALA A 10 -3.11 -15.22 -7.39
N GLN A 11 -4.04 -16.16 -7.58
CA GLN A 11 -4.65 -16.95 -6.50
C GLN A 11 -3.64 -17.61 -5.53
N PRO A 12 -2.54 -18.25 -6.00
CA PRO A 12 -1.58 -18.87 -5.10
C PRO A 12 -0.92 -17.87 -4.14
N LEU A 13 -0.60 -16.66 -4.64
CA LEU A 13 -0.05 -15.58 -3.84
C LEU A 13 -1.08 -15.09 -2.81
N TRP A 14 -2.32 -14.92 -3.24
CA TRP A 14 -3.39 -14.41 -2.37
C TRP A 14 -3.77 -15.39 -1.26
N GLU A 15 -3.77 -16.68 -1.55
CA GLU A 15 -3.98 -17.73 -0.55
C GLU A 15 -2.83 -17.80 0.46
N ALA A 16 -1.58 -17.76 -0.02
CA ALA A 16 -0.41 -17.71 0.86
C ALA A 16 -0.44 -16.46 1.76
N ALA A 17 -0.72 -15.29 1.20
CA ALA A 17 -0.85 -14.04 1.94
C ALA A 17 -1.91 -14.15 3.04
N ARG A 18 -3.09 -14.74 2.75
CA ARG A 18 -4.15 -14.96 3.74
C ARG A 18 -3.76 -15.97 4.81
N ALA A 19 -3.01 -17.01 4.48
CA ALA A 19 -2.46 -17.97 5.45
C ALA A 19 -1.50 -17.29 6.44
N HIS A 20 -0.80 -16.25 5.99
CA HIS A 20 0.06 -15.40 6.84
C HIS A 20 -0.67 -14.22 7.49
N GLY A 21 -2.01 -14.19 7.44
CA GLY A 21 -2.82 -13.17 8.09
C GLY A 21 -2.93 -11.85 7.32
N LEU A 22 -2.51 -11.78 6.06
CA LEU A 22 -2.72 -10.63 5.20
C LEU A 22 -4.10 -10.75 4.51
N ARG A 23 -5.15 -10.26 5.17
CA ARG A 23 -6.54 -10.46 4.72
C ARG A 23 -7.11 -9.29 3.92
N ARG A 24 -6.62 -8.09 4.20
CA ARG A 24 -6.97 -6.84 3.50
C ARG A 24 -5.73 -5.96 3.43
N GLY A 25 -5.72 -5.05 2.46
CA GLY A 25 -4.64 -4.09 2.33
C GLY A 25 -4.91 -3.02 1.29
N VAL A 26 -4.03 -2.04 1.28
CA VAL A 26 -4.00 -0.95 0.31
C VAL A 26 -2.56 -0.79 -0.14
N THR A 27 -2.38 -0.51 -1.42
CA THR A 27 -1.06 -0.19 -1.98
C THR A 27 -1.17 1.16 -2.65
N GLN A 28 -0.24 2.04 -2.32
CA GLN A 28 -0.06 3.31 -2.96
C GLN A 28 1.23 3.29 -3.78
N TYR A 29 1.20 3.92 -4.95
CA TYR A 29 2.38 4.10 -5.78
C TYR A 29 2.72 5.58 -5.87
N LEU A 30 4.00 5.88 -6.03
CA LEU A 30 4.52 7.22 -6.32
C LEU A 30 5.65 7.10 -7.33
N MET A 31 5.59 7.89 -8.39
CA MET A 31 6.72 8.07 -9.29
C MET A 31 7.57 9.23 -8.76
N LEU A 32 8.84 8.95 -8.48
CA LEU A 32 9.79 9.96 -8.06
C LEU A 32 10.29 10.77 -9.28
N PRO A 33 10.80 11.99 -9.10
CA PRO A 33 11.36 12.80 -10.19
C PRO A 33 12.49 12.10 -10.96
N ASN A 34 13.23 11.21 -10.30
CA ASN A 34 14.27 10.36 -10.91
C ASN A 34 13.71 9.16 -11.70
N ARG A 35 12.39 9.12 -11.95
CA ARG A 35 11.65 8.03 -12.61
C ARG A 35 11.62 6.70 -11.86
N ALA A 36 12.11 6.65 -10.63
CA ALA A 36 11.92 5.47 -9.78
C ALA A 36 10.45 5.34 -9.38
N LEU A 37 9.94 4.11 -9.35
CA LEU A 37 8.59 3.79 -8.88
C LEU A 37 8.68 3.25 -7.45
N GLY A 38 8.11 4.00 -6.50
CA GLY A 38 7.98 3.59 -5.11
C GLY A 38 6.60 3.01 -4.85
N PHE A 39 6.54 1.86 -4.18
CA PHE A 39 5.29 1.23 -3.74
C PHE A 39 5.28 1.14 -2.22
N LEU A 40 4.19 1.59 -1.60
CA LEU A 40 3.95 1.50 -0.16
C LEU A 40 2.66 0.72 0.07
N SER A 41 2.78 -0.45 0.70
CA SER A 41 1.64 -1.33 0.97
C SER A 41 1.39 -1.43 2.47
N PHE A 42 0.14 -1.22 2.88
CA PHE A 42 -0.35 -1.52 4.22
C PHE A 42 -1.26 -2.73 4.16
N SER A 43 -1.09 -3.63 5.11
CA SER A 43 -1.92 -4.82 5.27
C SER A 43 -2.51 -4.89 6.66
N ARG A 44 -3.59 -5.66 6.79
CA ARG A 44 -4.26 -5.91 8.05
C ARG A 44 -4.76 -7.34 8.14
N SER A 45 -4.68 -7.88 9.35
CA SER A 45 -5.21 -9.20 9.72
C SER A 45 -6.71 -9.22 10.01
N SER A 46 -7.29 -8.08 10.39
CA SER A 46 -8.73 -7.94 10.50
C SER A 46 -9.41 -7.77 9.14
N ALA A 47 -10.42 -8.61 8.90
CA ALA A 47 -11.30 -8.57 7.74
C ALA A 47 -12.46 -7.55 7.89
N ARG A 48 -12.61 -6.88 9.04
CA ARG A 48 -13.70 -5.91 9.26
C ARG A 48 -13.54 -4.70 8.35
N GLU A 49 -14.59 -4.31 7.66
CA GLU A 49 -14.63 -3.04 6.94
C GLU A 49 -14.63 -1.88 7.94
N ILE A 50 -13.64 -0.97 7.82
CA ILE A 50 -13.62 0.29 8.58
C ILE A 50 -13.68 1.40 7.53
N PRO A 51 -14.85 2.01 7.31
CA PRO A 51 -15.04 3.01 6.26
C PRO A 51 -14.21 4.29 6.48
N ILE A 52 -13.95 4.66 7.74
CA ILE A 52 -13.27 5.90 8.13
C ILE A 52 -11.75 5.81 7.91
N LEU A 53 -11.20 4.60 7.78
CA LEU A 53 -9.76 4.39 7.60
C LEU A 53 -9.31 4.62 6.15
N SER A 54 -10.17 5.01 5.21
CA SER A 54 -9.78 5.18 3.80
C SER A 54 -9.15 6.55 3.56
N ASP A 55 -9.87 7.65 3.81
CA ASP A 55 -9.45 8.98 3.36
C ASP A 55 -8.28 9.52 4.20
N GLU A 56 -8.35 9.41 5.53
CA GLU A 56 -7.27 9.85 6.42
C GLU A 56 -6.00 9.00 6.19
N LEU A 57 -6.14 7.68 6.02
CA LEU A 57 -5.02 6.81 5.73
C LEU A 57 -4.44 7.12 4.35
N GLN A 58 -5.28 7.31 3.33
CA GLN A 58 -4.85 7.69 2.00
C GLN A 58 -4.08 9.00 2.02
N LEU A 59 -4.59 10.01 2.73
CA LEU A 59 -3.92 11.30 2.89
C LEU A 59 -2.59 11.16 3.63
N LYS A 60 -2.56 10.36 4.70
CA LYS A 60 -1.34 10.09 5.49
C LYS A 60 -0.31 9.28 4.70
N MET A 61 -0.74 8.33 3.88
CA MET A 61 0.13 7.59 2.96
C MET A 61 0.72 8.52 1.89
N GLN A 62 -0.09 9.39 1.28
CA GLN A 62 0.39 10.36 0.28
C GLN A 62 1.43 11.29 0.89
N PHE A 63 1.15 11.82 2.08
CA PHE A 63 2.06 12.69 2.81
C PHE A 63 3.38 11.99 3.17
N THR A 64 3.31 10.73 3.60
CA THR A 64 4.50 9.94 3.95
C THR A 64 5.34 9.60 2.71
N GLY A 65 4.69 9.27 1.59
CA GLY A 65 5.36 9.04 0.30
C GLY A 65 6.06 10.30 -0.22
N ALA A 66 5.37 11.43 -0.19
CA ALA A 66 5.87 12.72 -0.68
C ALA A 66 7.04 13.28 0.18
N ARG A 67 6.97 13.14 1.51
CA ARG A 67 8.11 13.56 2.37
C ARG A 67 9.37 12.77 2.11
N LYS A 68 9.26 11.49 1.74
CA LYS A 68 10.43 10.65 1.43
C LYS A 68 11.06 11.03 0.08
N SER A 69 10.29 11.56 -0.86
CA SER A 69 10.83 12.10 -2.12
C SER A 69 11.47 13.48 -1.99
N ASP A 70 11.10 14.27 -0.98
CA ASP A 70 11.67 15.62 -0.74
C ASP A 70 12.98 15.56 0.07
N GLY A 71 13.21 14.47 0.82
CA GLY A 71 14.41 14.28 1.64
C GLY A 71 15.64 13.72 0.93
N SER A 72 15.61 13.50 -0.39
CA SER A 72 16.78 12.97 -1.13
C SER A 72 17.86 14.00 -1.46
N ASP A 73 17.75 15.24 -0.97
CA ASP A 73 18.79 16.27 -1.08
C ASP A 73 19.63 16.48 0.21
N ALA A 74 19.48 15.63 1.24
CA ALA A 74 20.17 15.79 2.52
C ALA A 74 21.39 14.88 2.76
N PHE A 75 21.88 14.16 1.75
CA PHE A 75 23.16 13.42 1.85
C PHE A 75 24.00 13.61 0.58
N LYS A 76 24.75 14.72 0.58
CA LYS A 76 26.06 14.85 -0.07
C LYS A 76 27.04 15.33 0.99
#